data_AF-A0A3D3M4W9-F1
#
_entry.id   AF-A0A3D3M4W9-F1
#
_cell.length_a   1.000
_cell.length_b   1.000
_cell.length_c   1.000
_cell.angle_alpha   90.00
_cell.angle_beta   90.00
_cell.angle_gamma   90.00
#
_symmetry.space_group_name_H-M   'P 1'
#
loop_
_entity.id
_entity.type
_entity.pdbx_description
1 polymer ?
#
loop_
_entity_poly.entity_id
_entity_poly.type
_entity_poly.pdbx_seq_one_letter_code
_entity_poly.pdbx_strand_id
1 'polypeptide(L)'
;GQPFAVELQRSGRQLQVGADESLLEALEAAGVEIPNLCRGGVCGQCQTPYLKGDVEHRDHFLATADRAASLMPCVSRGCGSPILLDI
;
A
#
# COMPACT_ATOMS: atom_id res chain seq x y z
N GLY A 1 -2.23 4.34 12.92
CA GLY A 1 -3.21 3.30 12.53
C GLY A 1 -2.85 1.98 13.18
N GLN A 2 -3.53 0.87 12.90
CA GLN A 2 -3.06 -0.44 13.37
C GLN A 2 -1.87 -0.90 12.51
N PRO A 3 -0.85 -1.55 13.11
CA PRO A 3 0.22 -2.20 12.35
C PRO A 3 -0.34 -3.32 11.48
N PHE A 4 0.27 -3.58 10.33
CA PHE A 4 -0.11 -4.66 9.43
C PHE A 4 1.10 -5.19 8.67
N ALA A 5 0.97 -6.42 8.16
CA ALA A 5 2.00 -7.06 7.36
C ALA A 5 1.68 -6.94 5.87
N VAL A 6 2.74 -6.82 5.06
CA VAL A 6 2.66 -6.90 3.60
C VAL A 6 3.71 -7.86 3.05
N GLU A 7 3.38 -8.50 1.93
CA GLU A 7 4.29 -9.36 1.19
C GLU A 7 4.46 -8.81 -0.23
N LEU A 8 5.70 -8.85 -0.74
CA LEU A 8 6.05 -8.41 -2.08
C LEU A 8 6.16 -9.64 -2.99
N GLN A 9 5.18 -9.85 -3.86
CA GLN A 9 5.06 -11.08 -4.66
C GLN A 9 6.32 -11.41 -5.47
N ARG A 10 7.01 -10.41 -6.05
CA ARG A 10 8.14 -10.68 -6.96
C ARG A 10 9.43 -11.02 -6.21
N SER A 11 9.60 -10.46 -5.02
CA SER A 11 10.81 -10.68 -4.21
C SER A 11 10.62 -11.70 -3.09
N GLY A 12 9.37 -12.06 -2.75
CA GLY A 12 9.02 -12.90 -1.59
C GLY A 12 9.32 -12.23 -0.23
N ARG A 13 9.65 -10.93 -0.23
CA ARG A 13 9.97 -10.20 1.01
C ARG A 13 8.70 -9.88 1.77
N GLN A 14 8.74 -10.04 3.07
CA GLN A 14 7.70 -9.59 3.98
C GLN A 14 8.16 -8.35 4.72
N LEU A 15 7.29 -7.34 4.80
CA LEU A 15 7.52 -6.09 5.49
C LEU A 15 6.44 -5.89 6.56
N GLN A 16 6.84 -5.33 7.69
CA GLN A 16 5.92 -4.89 8.71
C GLN A 16 5.73 -3.37 8.58
N VAL A 17 4.49 -2.93 8.51
CA VAL A 17 4.14 -1.50 8.53
C VAL A 17 3.71 -1.14 9.94
N GLY A 18 4.46 -0.23 10.56
CA GLY A 18 4.17 0.29 11.88
C GLY A 18 2.86 1.07 12.00
N ALA A 19 2.46 1.36 13.23
CA ALA A 19 1.28 2.18 13.51
C ALA A 19 1.44 3.63 13.01
N ASP A 20 2.66 4.15 13.06
CA ASP A 20 2.98 5.57 12.87
C ASP A 20 3.61 5.88 11.51
N GLU A 21 3.70 4.87 10.63
CA GLU A 21 4.18 5.03 9.26
C GLU A 21 3.15 4.53 8.24
N SER A 22 3.27 5.05 7.03
CA SER A 22 2.52 4.62 5.85
C SER A 22 3.14 3.38 5.21
N LEU A 23 2.37 2.68 4.37
CA LEU A 23 2.91 1.59 3.56
C LEU A 23 4.01 2.11 2.61
N LEU A 24 3.86 3.33 2.08
CA LEU A 24 4.87 3.95 1.22
C LEU A 24 6.21 4.11 1.95
N GLU A 25 6.20 4.62 3.19
CA GLU A 25 7.42 4.78 3.99
C GLU A 25 8.08 3.43 4.30
N ALA A 26 7.30 2.41 4.63
CA ALA A 26 7.82 1.06 4.86
C ALA A 26 8.45 0.46 3.58
N LEU A 27 7.87 0.71 2.41
CA LEU A 27 8.42 0.30 1.11
C LEU A 27 9.72 1.06 0.80
N GLU A 28 9.75 2.37 1.02
CA GLU A 28 10.94 3.22 0.82
C GLU A 28 12.09 2.77 1.74
N ALA A 29 11.81 2.52 3.03
CA ALA A 29 12.79 1.99 3.98
C ALA A 29 13.31 0.60 3.59
N ALA A 30 12.48 -0.18 2.90
CA ALA A 30 12.84 -1.47 2.33
C ALA A 30 13.59 -1.38 0.99
N GLY A 31 13.86 -0.17 0.47
CA GLY A 31 14.53 0.07 -0.80
C GLY A 31 13.65 -0.21 -2.03
N VAL A 32 12.34 -0.18 -1.88
CA VAL A 32 11.37 -0.35 -2.97
C VAL A 32 10.94 1.03 -3.46
N GLU A 33 11.30 1.37 -4.70
CA GLU A 33 10.93 2.64 -5.31
C GLU A 33 9.51 2.60 -5.85
N ILE A 34 8.61 3.36 -5.22
CA ILE A 34 7.26 3.62 -5.73
C ILE A 34 7.20 5.09 -6.16
N PRO A 35 6.84 5.39 -7.43
CA PRO A 35 6.63 6.76 -7.87
C PRO A 35 5.67 7.48 -6.94
N ASN A 36 6.04 8.66 -6.42
CA ASN A 36 5.18 9.39 -5.49
C ASN A 36 5.31 10.90 -5.65
N LEU A 37 4.26 11.64 -5.26
CA LEU A 37 4.22 13.10 -5.38
C LEU A 37 3.54 13.76 -4.17
N CYS A 38 2.21 13.65 -4.04
CA CYS A 38 1.49 14.42 -3.03
C CYS A 38 1.52 13.84 -1.61
N ARG A 39 1.76 12.53 -1.47
CA ARG A 39 1.65 11.76 -0.21
C ARG A 39 0.32 11.94 0.56
N GLY A 40 -0.72 12.45 -0.10
CA GLY A 40 -2.02 12.75 0.49
C GLY A 40 -3.20 12.02 -0.17
N GLY A 41 -2.94 11.01 -1.00
CA GLY A 41 -4.02 10.18 -1.58
C GLY A 41 -4.87 10.84 -2.67
N VAL A 42 -4.37 11.89 -3.34
CA VAL A 42 -5.14 12.64 -4.35
C VAL A 42 -4.52 12.64 -5.76
N CYS A 43 -3.20 12.47 -5.90
CA CYS A 43 -2.52 12.62 -7.19
C CYS A 43 -2.44 11.34 -8.05
N GLY A 44 -2.74 10.17 -7.51
CA GLY A 44 -2.64 8.89 -8.23
C GLY A 44 -1.22 8.33 -8.43
N GLN A 45 -0.18 9.15 -8.35
CA GLN A 45 1.20 8.76 -8.68
C GLN A 45 1.72 7.47 -8.01
N CYS A 46 1.35 7.22 -6.75
CA CYS A 46 1.80 6.04 -6.01
C CYS A 46 0.89 4.82 -6.14
N GLN A 47 -0.06 4.81 -7.07
CA GLN A 47 -0.95 3.66 -7.28
C GLN A 47 -0.13 2.37 -7.40
N THR A 48 -0.44 1.40 -6.54
CA THR A 48 0.29 0.13 -6.45
C THR A 48 -0.69 -1.02 -6.57
N PRO A 49 -0.47 -1.97 -7.50
CA PRO A 49 -1.32 -3.13 -7.64
C PRO A 49 -1.14 -4.13 -6.49
N TYR A 50 -2.20 -4.82 -6.11
CA TYR A 50 -2.17 -5.88 -5.11
C TYR A 50 -3.02 -7.07 -5.54
N LEU A 51 -2.66 -8.26 -5.07
CA LEU A 51 -3.26 -9.54 -5.47
C LEU A 51 -4.25 -10.07 -4.43
N LYS A 52 -3.97 -9.86 -3.14
CA LYS A 52 -4.75 -10.39 -2.00
C LYS A 52 -4.60 -9.49 -0.77
N GLY A 53 -5.54 -9.62 0.15
CA GLY A 53 -5.51 -8.97 1.45
C GLY A 53 -6.65 -7.97 1.65
N ASP A 54 -6.79 -7.52 2.88
CA ASP A 54 -7.85 -6.61 3.30
C ASP A 54 -7.30 -5.18 3.38
N VAL A 55 -7.76 -4.30 2.48
CA VAL A 55 -7.27 -2.93 2.35
C VAL A 55 -8.29 -1.93 2.87
N GLU A 56 -7.85 -1.07 3.77
CA GLU A 56 -8.55 0.15 4.17
C GLU A 56 -8.17 1.29 3.22
N HIS A 57 -9.04 1.63 2.27
CA HIS A 57 -8.82 2.73 1.33
C HIS A 57 -9.12 4.09 1.98
N ARG A 58 -8.09 4.93 2.06
CA ARG A 58 -8.17 6.30 2.59
C ARG A 58 -7.87 7.37 1.54
N ASP A 59 -7.74 6.97 0.29
CA ASP A 59 -7.51 7.86 -0.83
C ASP A 59 -8.83 8.39 -1.43
N HIS A 60 -8.70 9.48 -2.17
CA HIS A 60 -9.78 10.11 -2.93
C HIS A 60 -9.58 9.98 -4.45
N PHE A 61 -8.63 9.13 -4.88
CA PHE A 61 -8.25 8.99 -6.29
C PHE A 61 -8.89 7.76 -6.94
N LEU A 62 -8.80 6.59 -6.29
CA LEU A 62 -9.30 5.34 -6.85
C LEU A 62 -10.82 5.29 -6.80
N ALA A 63 -11.42 5.01 -7.96
CA ALA A 63 -12.82 4.65 -8.06
C ALA A 63 -13.06 3.30 -7.37
N THR A 64 -14.30 3.04 -6.93
CA THR A 64 -14.65 1.81 -6.20
C THR A 64 -14.29 0.53 -6.95
N ALA A 65 -14.37 0.52 -8.28
CA ALA A 65 -14.00 -0.63 -9.10
C ALA A 65 -12.49 -0.92 -9.06
N ASP A 66 -11.65 0.11 -9.02
CA ASP A 66 -10.19 -0.02 -9.04
C ASP A 66 -9.62 -0.43 -7.68
N ARG A 67 -10.36 -0.14 -6.59
CA ARG A 67 -9.99 -0.50 -5.21
C ARG A 67 -9.85 -2.00 -4.99
N ALA A 68 -10.43 -2.84 -5.86
CA ALA A 68 -10.28 -4.29 -5.79
C ALA A 68 -8.92 -4.81 -6.30
N ALA A 69 -8.15 -3.99 -7.01
CA ALA A 69 -6.91 -4.41 -7.67
C ALA A 69 -5.72 -3.47 -7.42
N SER A 70 -5.96 -2.30 -6.82
CA SER A 70 -4.92 -1.30 -6.55
C SER A 70 -5.18 -0.56 -5.26
N LEU A 71 -4.12 -0.08 -4.63
CA LEU A 71 -4.16 0.76 -3.44
C LEU A 71 -3.22 1.97 -3.57
N MET A 72 -3.37 2.93 -2.66
CA MET A 72 -2.53 4.13 -2.59
C MET A 72 -1.65 4.04 -1.34
N PRO A 73 -0.40 3.52 -1.40
CA PRO A 73 0.41 3.18 -0.24
C PRO A 73 0.76 4.38 0.65
N CYS A 74 0.65 5.61 0.15
CA CYS A 74 0.83 6.81 0.97
C CYS A 74 -0.26 7.00 2.03
N VAL A 75 -1.47 6.44 1.85
CA VAL A 75 -2.60 6.64 2.77
C VAL A 75 -3.40 5.36 3.06
N SER A 76 -3.48 4.42 2.12
CA SER A 76 -4.13 3.12 2.31
C SER A 76 -3.39 2.30 3.38
N ARG A 77 -4.15 1.48 4.11
CA ARG A 77 -3.62 0.60 5.17
C ARG A 77 -4.17 -0.82 5.04
N GLY A 78 -3.56 -1.77 5.74
CA GLY A 78 -4.13 -3.11 5.93
C GLY A 78 -5.11 -3.14 7.10
N CYS A 79 -6.18 -3.92 6.96
CA CYS A 79 -7.17 -4.17 8.00
C CYS A 79 -7.56 -5.65 8.05
N GLY A 80 -6.78 -6.47 8.74
CA GLY A 80 -7.03 -7.91 8.86
C GLY A 80 -5.93 -8.71 8.19
N SER A 81 -6.25 -9.38 7.08
CA SER A 81 -5.31 -10.27 6.39
C SER A 81 -4.12 -9.49 5.79
N PRO A 82 -2.89 -10.06 5.78
CA PRO A 82 -1.75 -9.44 5.13
C PRO A 82 -2.02 -9.10 3.66
N ILE A 83 -1.47 -7.98 3.20
CA ILE A 83 -1.63 -7.55 1.80
C ILE A 83 -0.48 -8.13 0.96
N LEU A 84 -0.83 -8.78 -0.14
CA LEU A 84 0.13 -9.26 -1.15
C LEU A 84 0.21 -8.25 -2.29
N LEU A 85 1.29 -7.50 -2.39
CA LEU A 85 1.52 -6.52 -3.45
C LEU A 85 2.08 -7.20 -4.71
N ASP A 86 1.66 -6.75 -5.90
CA ASP A 86 2.13 -7.29 -7.19
C ASP A 86 3.45 -6.64 -7.67
N ILE A 87 4.42 -6.56 -6.74
CA ILE A 87 5.74 -5.93 -6.94
C ILE A 87 6.87 -6.75 -6.34
#